data_AF-A0A7G9S8G1-F1
#
_entry.id   AF-A0A7G9S8G1-F1
#
_cell.length_a   1.000
_cell.length_b   1.000
_cell.length_c   1.000
_cell.angle_alpha   90.00
_cell.angle_beta   90.00
_cell.angle_gamma   90.00
#
_symmetry.space_group_name_H-M   'P 1'
#
loop_
_entity.id
_entity.type
_entity.pdbx_description
1 polymer ?
#
loop_
_entity_poly.entity_id
_entity_poly.type
_entity_poly.pdbx_seq_one_letter_code
_entity_poly.pdbx_strand_id
1 'polypeptide(L)' 'MSEGFVIDQGDYGAKSVSNWHDNPPERHWYGLKTSKENQRPIATYRCNRCGYLESYAR' A
#
# COMPACT_ATOMS: atom_id res chain seq x y z
N MET A 1 1.50 -18.60 7.81
CA MET A 1 0.88 -17.70 6.82
C MET A 1 1.86 -17.53 5.67
N SER A 2 1.38 -17.29 4.44
CA SER A 2 2.24 -17.01 3.28
C SER A 2 2.31 -15.51 3.03
N GLU A 3 3.51 -14.98 2.77
CA GLU A 3 3.66 -13.58 2.35
C GLU A 3 3.10 -13.36 0.94
N GLY A 4 2.53 -12.19 0.72
CA GLY A 4 2.05 -11.68 -0.56
C GLY A 4 1.98 -10.15 -0.52
N PHE A 5 1.66 -9.57 -1.67
CA PHE A 5 1.65 -8.11 -1.84
C PHE A 5 0.34 -7.69 -2.51
N VAL A 6 -0.22 -6.59 -2.03
CA VAL A 6 -1.27 -5.87 -2.74
C VAL A 6 -0.59 -5.05 -3.84
N ILE A 7 -1.08 -5.17 -5.07
CA ILE A 7 -0.55 -4.45 -6.22
C ILE A 7 -1.53 -3.35 -6.59
N ASP A 8 -1.09 -2.11 -6.45
CA ASP A 8 -1.81 -0.95 -6.94
C ASP A 8 -1.50 -0.71 -8.41
N GLN A 9 -2.51 -0.24 -9.13
CA GLN A 9 -2.38 0.21 -10.51
C GLN A 9 -2.51 1.73 -10.56
N GLY A 10 -1.39 2.40 -10.85
CA GLY A 10 -1.30 3.83 -11.02
C GLY A 10 -1.53 4.27 -12.47
N ASP A 11 -1.15 5.52 -12.73
CA ASP A 11 -1.28 6.15 -14.04
C ASP A 11 -0.65 5.31 -15.15
N TYR A 12 -1.29 5.31 -16.32
CA TYR A 12 -0.87 4.56 -17.50
C TYR A 12 -0.69 3.04 -17.26
N GLY A 13 -1.34 2.50 -16.22
CA GLY A 13 -1.26 1.08 -15.89
C GLY A 13 0.01 0.67 -15.17
N ALA A 14 0.81 1.63 -14.67
CA ALA A 14 1.98 1.37 -13.84
C ALA A 14 1.58 0.51 -12.64
N LYS A 15 2.36 -0.54 -12.34
CA LYS A 15 2.10 -1.44 -11.22
C LYS A 15 3.14 -1.23 -10.13
N SER A 16 2.69 -1.10 -8.89
CA SER A 16 3.56 -0.99 -7.71
C SER A 16 2.97 -1.75 -6.53
N VAL A 17 3.83 -2.22 -5.63
CA VAL A 17 3.38 -2.70 -4.32
C VAL A 17 2.71 -1.55 -3.59
N SER A 18 1.56 -1.82 -2.97
CA SER A 18 0.81 -0.83 -2.20
C SER A 18 1.65 -0.29 -1.05
N ASN A 19 1.55 1.02 -0.83
CA ASN A 19 2.22 1.70 0.26
C ASN A 19 1.20 2.20 1.28
N TRP A 20 1.51 2.02 2.55
CA TRP A 20 0.86 2.71 3.65
C TRP A 20 1.45 4.12 3.74
N HIS A 21 0.58 5.12 3.86
CA HIS A 21 1.00 6.51 4.01
C HIS A 21 0.82 6.95 5.46
N ASP A 22 1.89 7.42 6.07
CA ASP A 22 1.88 7.99 7.40
C ASP A 22 1.26 9.40 7.37
N ASN A 23 0.49 9.73 8.40
CA ASN A 23 -0.28 10.96 8.52
C ASN A 23 -1.35 11.18 7.42
N PRO A 24 -2.38 12.00 7.70
CA PRO A 24 -3.33 12.42 6.68
C PRO A 24 -2.62 13.17 5.56
N PRO A 25 -2.82 12.78 4.28
CA PRO A 25 -2.14 13.42 3.16
C PRO A 25 -2.71 14.82 2.87
N GLU A 26 -1.85 15.72 2.38
CA GLU A 26 -2.26 17.08 2.03
C GLU A 26 -3.06 17.08 0.73
N ARG A 27 -4.28 17.64 0.78
CA ARG A 27 -5.15 17.74 -0.40
C ARG A 27 -5.01 19.12 -1.03
N HIS A 28 -4.66 19.16 -2.31
CA HIS A 28 -4.67 20.36 -3.14
C HIS A 28 -5.70 20.22 -4.28
N TRP A 29 -5.99 21.32 -4.97
CA TRP A 29 -6.93 21.34 -6.10
C TRP A 29 -6.46 20.47 -7.28
N TYR A 30 -5.15 20.24 -7.41
CA TYR A 30 -4.54 19.40 -8.43
C TYR A 30 -4.28 17.95 -7.97
N GLY A 31 -4.73 17.58 -6.77
CA GLY A 31 -4.61 16.21 -6.27
C GLY A 31 -4.07 16.09 -4.85
N LEU A 32 -3.74 14.86 -4.48
CA LEU A 32 -3.14 14.51 -3.19
C LEU A 32 -1.62 14.63 -3.27
N LYS A 33 -1.06 15.50 -2.44
CA LYS A 33 0.39 15.58 -2.26
C LYS A 33 0.79 14.54 -1.22
N THR A 34 1.56 13.57 -1.67
CA THR A 34 2.16 12.55 -0.82
C THR A 34 3.67 12.73 -0.85
N SER A 35 4.32 12.55 0.31
CA SER A 35 5.79 12.54 0.37
C SER A 35 6.28 11.10 0.41
N LYS A 36 7.36 10.81 -0.29
CA LYS A 36 8.00 9.48 -0.30
C LYS A 36 8.50 9.08 1.09
N GLU A 37 8.88 10.04 1.93
CA GLU A 37 9.33 9.78 3.30
C GLU A 37 8.22 9.26 4.22
N ASN A 38 6.96 9.55 3.87
CA ASN A 38 5.78 9.09 4.59
C ASN A 38 5.22 7.78 4.01
N GLN A 39 5.83 7.19 2.99
CA GLN A 39 5.35 5.97 2.37
C GLN A 39 6.14 4.75 2.88
N ARG A 40 5.41 3.72 3.30
CA ARG A 40 5.97 2.43 3.75
C ARG A 40 5.34 1.30 2.94
N PRO A 41 6.13 0.41 2.31
CA PRO A 41 5.56 -0.74 1.62
C PRO A 41 4.71 -1.61 2.55
N ILE A 42 3.56 -2.04 2.06
CA ILE A 42 2.67 -2.96 2.79
C ILE A 42 3.10 -4.39 2.50
N ALA A 43 3.48 -5.12 3.55
CA ALA A 43 3.61 -6.57 3.51
C ALA A 43 2.30 -7.20 3.99
N THR A 44 1.76 -8.16 3.23
CA THR A 44 0.52 -8.85 3.59
C THR A 44 0.80 -10.34 3.79
N TYR A 45 0.25 -10.91 4.85
CA TYR A 45 0.33 -12.33 5.14
C TYR A 45 -1.06 -12.95 5.03
N ARG A 46 -1.19 -13.95 4.15
CA ARG A 46 -2.42 -14.72 3.98
C ARG A 46 -2.39 -15.99 4.81
N CYS A 47 -3.46 -16.24 5.56
CA CYS A 47 -3.70 -17.53 6.18
C CYS A 47 -4.02 -18.57 5.08
N ASN A 48 -3.20 -19.60 4.97
CA ASN A 48 -3.37 -20.65 3.96
C ASN A 48 -4.63 -21.49 4.17
N ARG A 49 -5.20 -21.49 5.38
CA ARG A 49 -6.38 -22.31 5.73
C ARG A 49 -7.70 -21.57 5.51
N CYS A 50 -7.82 -20.33 6.00
CA CYS A 50 -9.07 -19.58 5.97
C CYS A 50 -9.05 -18.32 5.10
N GLY A 51 -7.88 -17.94 4.55
CA GLY A 51 -7.75 -16.77 3.67
C GLY A 51 -7.71 -15.42 4.38
N TYR A 52 -7.73 -15.37 5.72
CA TYR A 52 -7.51 -14.14 6.48
C TYR A 52 -6.22 -13.42 6.03
N LEU A 53 -6.29 -12.09 5.88
CA LEU A 53 -5.16 -11.25 5.49
C LEU A 53 -4.77 -10.35 6.65
N GLU A 54 -3.49 -10.35 6.97
CA GLU A 54 -2.87 -9.47 7.95
C GLU A 54 -1.86 -8.57 7.23
N SER A 55 -1.91 -7.26 7.46
CA SER A 55 -1.08 -6.29 6.73
C SER A 55 -0.22 -5.47 7.68
N TYR A 56 1.03 -5.23 7.28
CA TYR A 56 2.04 -4.51 8.05
C TYR A 56 2.70 -3.44 7.19
N ALA A 57 2.90 -2.24 7.75
CA ALA A 57 3.75 -1.21 7.16
C ALA A 57 5.21 -1.44 7.60
N ARG A 58 6.16 -1.56 6.66
CA ARG A 58 7.59 -1.76 6.93
C ARG A 58 8.44 -0.58 6.49
#